data_AF-A0AA51DIT8-F1
#
_entry.id   AF-A0AA51DIT8-F1
#
_cell.length_a   1.000
_cell.length_b   1.000
_cell.length_c   1.000
_cell.angle_alpha   90.00
_cell.angle_beta   90.00
_cell.angle_gamma   90.00
#
_symmetry.space_group_name_H-M   'P 1'
#
loop_
_entity.id
_entity.type
_entity.pdbx_description
1 polymer ?
#
loop_
_entity_poly.entity_id
_entity_poly.type
_entity_poly.pdbx_seq_one_letter_code
_entity_poly.pdbx_strand_id
1 'polypeptide(L)' 'MLNHGQVLDGKYEIMKVLGRVGMGTVYLCKNSRLGNLWEVKEVNSY' A
#
# COMPACT_ATOMS: atom_id res chain seq x y z
N MET A 1 -7.68 5.31 -4.90
CA MET A 1 -7.76 4.84 -3.51
C MET A 1 -7.85 3.34 -3.51
N LEU A 2 -6.95 2.69 -2.77
CA LEU A 2 -6.83 1.24 -2.73
C LEU A 2 -7.60 0.66 -1.54
N ASN A 3 -8.09 -0.56 -1.68
CA ASN A 3 -8.90 -1.23 -0.67
C ASN A 3 -8.12 -2.27 0.12
N HIS A 4 -8.56 -2.57 1.34
CA HIS A 4 -8.05 -3.68 2.13
C HIS A 4 -8.13 -5.01 1.37
N GLY A 5 -7.08 -5.83 1.45
CA GLY A 5 -6.97 -7.11 0.76
C GLY A 5 -6.62 -7.02 -0.73
N GLN A 6 -6.54 -5.81 -1.30
CA GLN A 6 -6.13 -5.64 -2.69
C GLN A 6 -4.63 -5.96 -2.85
N VAL A 7 -4.28 -6.78 -3.83
CA VAL A 7 -2.90 -7.18 -4.11
C VAL A 7 -2.32 -6.37 -5.27
N LEU A 8 -1.26 -5.61 -5.01
CA LEU A 8 -0.51 -4.88 -6.02
C LEU A 8 0.67 -5.72 -6.51
N ASP A 9 0.90 -5.70 -7.83
CA ASP A 9 2.05 -6.36 -8.48
C ASP A 9 2.20 -7.85 -8.08
N GLY A 10 1.07 -8.49 -7.76
CA GLY A 10 1.01 -9.89 -7.30
C GLY A 10 1.77 -10.19 -6.00
N LYS A 11 2.20 -9.18 -5.22
CA LYS A 11 3.03 -9.40 -4.02
C LYS A 11 2.75 -8.48 -2.84
N TYR A 12 2.06 -7.36 -3.02
CA TYR A 12 1.81 -6.40 -1.93
C TYR A 12 0.32 -6.35 -1.61
N GLU A 13 -0.09 -7.00 -0.54
CA GLU A 13 -1.48 -6.96 -0.07
C GLU A 13 -1.70 -5.77 0.86
N ILE A 14 -2.69 -4.92 0.54
CA ILE A 14 -3.05 -3.74 1.33
C ILE A 14 -3.69 -4.17 2.66
N MET A 15 -3.10 -3.79 3.80
CA MET A 15 -3.60 -4.14 5.13
C MET A 15 -4.30 -2.98 5.85
N LYS A 16 -3.81 -1.75 5.72
CA LYS A 16 -4.49 -0.56 6.27
C LYS A 16 -3.87 0.71 5.73
N VAL A 17 -4.61 1.81 5.84
CA VAL A 17 -4.06 3.16 5.67
C VAL A 17 -3.20 3.49 6.89
N LEU A 18 -1.98 3.97 6.66
CA LEU A 18 -1.11 4.51 7.70
C LEU A 18 -1.28 6.02 7.82
N GLY A 19 -1.54 6.70 6.70
CA GLY A 19 -1.83 8.12 6.71
C GLY A 19 -1.99 8.69 5.30
N ARG A 20 -2.33 9.98 5.24
CA ARG A 20 -2.33 10.77 4.00
C ARG A 20 -1.32 11.89 4.17
N VAL A 21 -0.31 11.93 3.30
CA VAL A 21 0.78 12.92 3.37
C VAL A 21 1.08 13.45 1.98
N GLY A 22 0.97 14.77 1.84
CA GLY A 22 1.19 15.50 0.59
C GLY A 22 0.25 15.02 -0.52
N MET A 23 0.82 14.64 -1.66
CA MET A 23 0.08 14.22 -2.87
C MET A 23 -0.30 12.72 -2.85
N GLY A 24 -0.62 12.13 -1.70
CA GLY A 24 -0.86 10.69 -1.68
C GLY A 24 -1.34 10.07 -0.37
N THR A 25 -1.69 8.79 -0.46
CA THR A 25 -2.09 7.93 0.67
C THR A 25 -1.03 6.87 0.88
N VAL A 26 -0.58 6.69 2.13
CA VAL A 26 0.38 5.65 2.52
C VAL A 26 -0.37 4.49 3.14
N TYR A 27 -0.06 3.28 2.68
CA TYR A 27 -0.67 2.04 3.13
C TYR A 27 0.40 1.13 3.72
N LEU A 28 0.04 0.39 4.77
CA LEU A 28 0.80 -0.76 5.22
C LEU A 28 0.44 -1.94 4.33
N CYS A 29 1.44 -2.57 3.73
CA CYS A 29 1.25 -3.73 2.88
C CYS A 29 2.05 -4.93 3.39
N LYS A 30 1.49 -6.13 3.23
CA LYS A 30 2.23 -7.38 3.43
C LYS A 30 2.91 -7.78 2.12
N ASN A 31 4.22 -7.97 2.15
CA ASN A 31 4.97 -8.51 1.02
C ASN A 31 4.96 -10.04 1.08
N SER A 32 4.24 -10.68 0.17
CA SER A 32 4.08 -12.14 0.15
C SER A 32 5.37 -12.89 -0.18
N ARG A 33 6.35 -12.23 -0.83
CA ARG A 33 7.61 -12.85 -1.26
C ARG A 33 8.66 -12.83 -0.15
N LEU A 34 8.70 -11.76 0.63
CA LEU A 34 9.68 -11.57 1.71
C LEU A 34 9.12 -11.89 3.10
N GLY A 35 7.79 -11.97 3.24
CA GLY A 35 7.12 -12.23 4.52
C GLY A 35 7.16 -11.05 5.50
N ASN A 36 7.56 -9.86 5.05
CA ASN A 36 7.65 -8.65 5.87
C ASN A 36 6.62 -7.59 5.46
N LEU A 37 6.56 -6.50 6.25
CA LEU A 37 5.67 -5.38 6.03
C LEU A 37 6.39 -4.23 5.33
N TRP A 38 5.71 -3.56 4.42
CA TRP A 38 6.23 -2.45 3.63
C TRP A 38 5.26 -1.27 3.67
N GLU A 39 5.79 -0.05 3.65
CA GLU A 39 5.00 1.15 3.37
C GLU A 39 4.92 1.36 1.86
N VAL A 40 3.70 1.41 1.33
CA VAL A 40 3.43 1.69 -0.08
C VAL A 40 2.65 2.99 -0.18
N LYS A 41 3.14 3.92 -0.99
CA LYS A 41 2.51 5.22 -1.21
C LYS A 41 1.81 5.24 -2.57
N GLU A 42 0.49 5.42 -2.56
CA GLU A 42 -0.29 5.84 -3.72
C GLU A 42 -0.06 7.33 -3.95
N VAL A 43 0.44 7.70 -5.13
CA VAL A 43 0.67 9.09 -5.53
C VAL A 43 -0.43 9.51 -6.49
N ASN A 44 -1.08 10.64 -6.19
CA ASN A 44 -2.02 11.27 -7.11
C ASN A 44 -1.22 12.03 -8.17
N SER A 45 -1.10 11.45 -9.35
CA SER A 45 -0.62 12.16 -10.54
C SER A 45 -1.82 12.78 -11.25
N TYR A 46 -1.79 14.10 -11.44
CA TYR A 46 -2.74 14.82 -12.29
C TYR A 46 -2.36 14.67 -13.77
#